data_AF-A0AAW7E309-F1
#
_entry.id   AF-A0AAW7E309-F1
#
_cell.length_a   1.000
_cell.length_b   1.000
_cell.length_c   1.000
_cell.angle_alpha   90.00
_cell.angle_beta   90.00
_cell.angle_gamma   90.00
#
_symmetry.space_group_name_H-M   'P 1'
#
loop_
_entity.id
_entity.type
_entity.pdbx_description
1 polymer ?
#
loop_
_entity_poly.entity_id
_entity_poly.type
_entity_poly.pdbx_seq_one_letter_code
_entity_poly.pdbx_strand_id
1 'polypeptide(L)'
;MACTQEIQITPKVLPNAVVGQYYNAKIEIEKVTLIDGLFVDTSIPINSGLKMYTGVGQLPYSEHTIEIKGTPTHSGQYRIVLEGATRNAYGGNIYFRKEYDLVVVK
;
A
#
# COMPACT_ATOMS: atom_id res chain seq x y z
N MET A 1 -8.02 -29.65 6.59
CA MET A 1 -8.56 -28.31 6.33
C MET A 1 -7.37 -27.37 6.26
N ALA A 2 -6.95 -26.96 5.07
CA ALA A 2 -5.84 -26.04 4.90
C ALA A 2 -6.36 -24.62 5.14
N CYS A 3 -5.94 -23.99 6.24
CA CYS A 3 -6.07 -22.54 6.36
C CYS A 3 -5.13 -21.93 5.32
N THR A 4 -5.67 -21.41 4.22
CA THR A 4 -4.94 -20.49 3.36
C THR A 4 -4.68 -19.24 4.21
N GLN A 5 -3.48 -19.08 4.73
CA GLN A 5 -3.08 -17.84 5.39
C GLN A 5 -3.03 -16.75 4.32
N GLU A 6 -4.04 -15.90 4.26
CA GLU A 6 -4.02 -14.67 3.49
C GLU A 6 -3.50 -13.55 4.38
N ILE A 7 -2.63 -12.70 3.81
CA ILE A 7 -2.11 -11.55 4.54
C ILE A 7 -3.18 -10.47 4.68
N GLN A 8 -3.19 -9.79 5.82
CA GLN A 8 -4.08 -8.66 6.04
C GLN A 8 -3.43 -7.34 5.62
N ILE A 9 -4.12 -6.61 4.73
CA ILE A 9 -3.75 -5.24 4.34
C ILE A 9 -4.91 -4.32 4.63
N THR A 10 -4.65 -3.25 5.38
CA THR A 10 -5.64 -2.26 5.82
C THR A 10 -5.24 -0.85 5.40
N PRO A 11 -6.17 0.01 4.95
CA PRO A 11 -7.59 -0.27 4.72
C PRO A 11 -7.81 -1.12 3.47
N LYS A 12 -9.00 -1.71 3.31
CA LYS A 12 -9.34 -2.50 2.12
C LYS A 12 -9.51 -1.65 0.85
N VAL A 13 -9.90 -0.40 1.03
CA VAL A 13 -10.18 0.61 0.00
C VAL A 13 -9.61 1.94 0.50
N LEU A 14 -9.06 2.76 -0.39
CA LEU A 14 -8.57 4.09 -0.06
C LEU A 14 -9.73 5.09 -0.03
N PRO A 15 -9.70 6.08 0.88
CA PRO A 15 -10.62 7.20 0.82
C PRO A 15 -10.40 8.01 -0.46
N ASN A 16 -11.47 8.63 -0.98
CA ASN A 16 -11.34 9.55 -2.11
C ASN A 16 -10.56 10.79 -1.69
N ALA A 17 -9.67 11.27 -2.56
CA ALA A 17 -9.03 12.57 -2.39
C ALA A 17 -9.83 13.67 -3.11
N VAL A 18 -9.65 14.92 -2.69
CA VAL A 18 -10.30 16.09 -3.31
C VAL A 18 -9.22 17.05 -3.81
N VAL A 19 -9.37 17.56 -5.03
CA VAL A 19 -8.45 18.56 -5.59
C VAL A 19 -8.38 19.78 -4.67
N GLY A 20 -7.17 20.24 -4.39
CA GLY A 20 -6.92 21.39 -3.51
C GLY A 20 -7.05 21.11 -2.01
N GLN A 21 -7.45 19.89 -1.59
CA GLN A 21 -7.45 19.49 -0.19
C GLN A 21 -6.28 18.57 0.13
N TYR A 22 -5.70 18.76 1.31
CA TYR A 22 -4.62 17.88 1.76
C TYR A 22 -5.17 16.46 1.99
N TYR A 23 -4.60 15.52 1.26
CA TYR A 23 -4.88 14.10 1.38
C TYR A 23 -3.79 13.43 2.22
N ASN A 24 -4.21 12.51 3.08
CA ASN A 24 -3.32 11.64 3.84
C ASN A 24 -4.01 10.29 4.07
N ALA A 25 -3.48 9.25 3.44
CA ALA A 25 -3.91 7.88 3.67
C ALA A 25 -2.72 6.99 3.99
N LYS A 26 -2.93 6.07 4.91
CA LYS A 26 -1.95 5.08 5.33
C LYS A 26 -2.47 3.69 5.00
N ILE A 27 -1.68 2.92 4.28
CA ILE A 27 -1.86 1.49 4.09
C ILE A 27 -0.88 0.78 5.02
N GLU A 28 -1.37 -0.21 5.75
CA GLU A 28 -0.64 -1.02 6.70
C GLU A 28 -0.80 -2.48 6.31
N ILE A 29 0.32 -3.17 6.17
CA ILE A 29 0.36 -4.62 6.04
C ILE A 29 0.56 -5.18 7.44
N GLU A 30 -0.12 -6.28 7.77
CA GLU A 30 0.08 -6.99 9.03
C GLU A 30 1.56 -7.26 9.33
N LYS A 31 1.90 -7.44 10.62
CA LYS A 31 3.29 -7.64 11.06
C LYS A 31 3.80 -9.00 10.58
N VAL A 32 4.49 -8.99 9.44
CA VAL A 32 5.07 -10.16 8.78
C VAL A 32 6.50 -9.89 8.32
N THR A 33 7.30 -10.95 8.28
CA THR A 33 8.63 -10.89 7.68
C THR A 33 8.49 -10.95 6.16
N LEU A 34 8.80 -9.85 5.48
CA LEU A 34 8.95 -9.85 4.02
C LEU A 34 10.27 -10.53 3.65
N ILE A 35 10.22 -11.41 2.65
CA ILE A 35 11.37 -12.21 2.21
C ILE A 35 12.26 -11.39 1.28
N ASP A 36 11.65 -10.69 0.30
CA ASP A 36 12.35 -9.93 -0.75
C ASP A 36 11.98 -8.43 -0.72
N GLY A 37 11.39 -7.96 0.38
CA GLY A 37 10.87 -6.60 0.50
C GLY A 37 9.46 -6.41 -0.09
N LEU A 38 9.04 -5.14 -0.19
CA LEU A 38 7.75 -4.74 -0.73
C LEU A 38 7.96 -4.03 -2.06
N PHE A 39 7.35 -4.54 -3.13
CA PHE A 39 7.28 -3.89 -4.42
C PHE A 39 6.05 -3.00 -4.48
N VAL A 40 6.25 -1.75 -4.90
CA VAL A 40 5.17 -0.77 -5.03
C VAL A 40 5.25 -0.12 -6.39
N ASP A 41 4.20 -0.29 -7.18
CA ASP A 41 4.02 0.37 -8.47
C ASP A 41 2.81 1.31 -8.42
N THR A 42 2.88 2.43 -9.14
CA THR A 42 1.81 3.43 -9.11
C THR A 42 1.69 4.20 -10.42
N SER A 43 0.44 4.46 -10.82
CA SER A 43 0.12 5.33 -11.94
C SER A 43 -0.09 6.79 -11.50
N ILE A 44 0.19 7.14 -10.24
CA ILE A 44 0.13 8.53 -9.75
C ILE A 44 1.23 9.34 -10.45
N PRO A 45 0.90 10.36 -11.25
CA PRO A 45 1.90 11.14 -11.95
C PRO A 45 2.62 12.07 -10.97
N ILE A 46 3.90 12.34 -11.25
CA ILE A 46 4.77 13.14 -10.37
C ILE A 46 4.27 14.56 -10.13
N ASN A 47 3.48 15.10 -11.06
CA ASN A 47 2.88 16.43 -11.01
C ASN A 47 1.46 16.45 -10.39
N SER A 48 0.95 15.32 -9.90
CA SER A 48 -0.37 15.23 -9.24
C SER A 48 -0.44 15.99 -7.92
N GLY A 49 0.70 16.36 -7.32
CA GLY A 49 0.75 16.91 -5.97
C GLY A 49 0.65 15.86 -4.85
N LEU A 50 0.46 14.59 -5.20
CA LEU A 50 0.50 13.46 -4.29
C LEU A 50 1.90 12.82 -4.31
N LYS A 51 2.34 12.37 -3.13
CA LYS A 51 3.60 11.65 -2.93
C LYS A 51 3.34 10.39 -2.14
N MET A 52 4.05 9.33 -2.50
CA MET A 52 3.97 8.04 -1.84
C MET A 52 5.27 7.79 -1.08
N TYR A 53 5.15 7.30 0.14
CA TYR A 53 6.26 7.03 1.04
C TYR A 53 6.11 5.60 1.54
N THR A 54 7.13 4.79 1.31
CA THR A 54 7.19 3.41 1.79
C THR A 54 8.04 3.37 3.06
N GLY A 55 7.40 3.10 4.19
CA GLY A 55 8.07 2.77 5.44
C GLY A 55 8.28 1.26 5.49
N VAL A 56 9.51 0.81 5.25
CA VAL A 56 9.95 -0.54 5.59
C VAL A 56 10.48 -0.50 7.02
N GLY A 57 9.69 -0.96 7.99
CA GLY A 57 10.11 -0.94 9.40
C GLY A 57 11.43 -1.69 9.64
N GLN A 58 12.08 -1.45 10.78
CA GLN A 58 13.32 -2.17 11.14
C GLN A 58 13.03 -3.64 11.46
N LEU A 59 13.94 -4.53 11.04
CA LEU A 59 13.90 -5.96 11.38
C LEU A 59 13.92 -6.15 12.92
N PRO A 60 13.29 -7.21 13.46
CA PRO A 60 12.71 -8.38 12.79
C PRO A 60 11.21 -8.27 12.46
N TYR A 61 10.53 -7.23 12.97
CA TYR A 61 9.11 -6.96 12.72
C TYR A 61 8.98 -5.62 12.02
N SER A 62 9.13 -5.64 10.71
CA SER A 62 8.93 -4.45 9.90
C SER A 62 7.43 -4.13 9.85
N GLU A 63 7.01 -3.03 10.48
CA GLU A 63 5.72 -2.42 10.13
C GLU A 63 5.86 -1.90 8.69
N HIS A 64 5.22 -2.59 7.75
CA HIS A 64 5.24 -2.19 6.35
C HIS A 64 4.08 -1.26 6.12
N THR A 65 4.42 0.02 6.01
CA THR A 65 3.43 1.08 5.86
C THR A 65 3.67 1.82 4.56
N ILE A 66 2.60 2.16 3.87
CA ILE A 66 2.62 2.99 2.67
C ILE A 66 1.78 4.22 2.96
N GLU A 67 2.40 5.38 3.03
CA GLU A 67 1.70 6.66 3.18
C GLU A 67 1.57 7.34 1.82
N ILE A 68 0.35 7.78 1.50
CA ILE A 68 0.06 8.60 0.34
C ILE A 68 -0.40 9.94 0.87
N LYS A 69 0.39 10.99 0.63
CA LYS A 69 0.12 12.32 1.15
C LYS A 69 0.42 13.43 0.16
N GLY A 70 -0.27 14.55 0.32
CA GLY A 70 -0.08 15.75 -0.49
C GLY A 70 -1.41 16.35 -0.90
N THR A 71 -1.36 17.41 -1.71
CA THR A 71 -2.56 18.12 -2.15
C THR A 71 -2.75 17.84 -3.64
N PRO A 72 -3.77 17.06 -4.03
CA PRO A 72 -4.00 16.76 -5.43
C PRO A 72 -4.27 18.02 -6.25
N THR A 73 -3.64 18.12 -7.43
CA THR A 73 -3.84 19.23 -8.38
C THR A 73 -4.76 18.84 -9.54
N HIS A 74 -4.94 17.54 -9.78
CA HIS A 74 -5.73 16.99 -10.88
C HIS A 74 -6.65 15.86 -10.41
N SER A 75 -7.92 15.94 -10.81
CA SER A 75 -8.89 14.86 -10.64
C SER A 75 -8.57 13.69 -11.57
N GLY A 76 -8.80 12.47 -11.13
CA GLY A 76 -8.52 11.26 -11.90
C GLY A 76 -8.57 10.02 -11.02
N GLN A 77 -8.47 8.85 -11.65
CA GLN A 77 -8.32 7.58 -10.96
C GLN A 77 -6.89 7.08 -11.18
N TYR A 78 -6.19 6.81 -10.09
CA TYR A 78 -4.82 6.32 -10.11
C TYR A 78 -4.78 4.92 -9.49
N ARG A 79 -4.02 4.02 -10.10
CA ARG A 79 -3.84 2.66 -9.60
C ARG A 79 -2.56 2.56 -8.81
N ILE A 80 -2.61 1.84 -7.69
CA ILE A 80 -1.44 1.48 -6.88
C ILE A 80 -1.44 -0.03 -6.73
N VAL A 81 -0.30 -0.65 -7.02
CA VAL A 81 -0.11 -2.10 -6.91
C VAL A 81 0.94 -2.36 -5.85
N LEU A 82 0.56 -3.18 -4.86
CA LEU A 82 1.44 -3.68 -3.81
C LEU A 82 1.69 -5.16 -4.05
N GLU A 83 2.95 -5.55 -4.13
CA GLU A 83 3.36 -6.94 -4.36
C GLU A 83 4.47 -7.32 -3.39
N GLY A 84 4.41 -8.55 -2.87
CA GLY A 84 5.45 -9.04 -1.97
C GLY A 84 5.29 -10.51 -1.63
N ALA A 85 6.29 -11.02 -0.91
CA ALA A 85 6.29 -12.36 -0.36
C ALA A 85 6.57 -12.30 1.13
N THR A 86 5.72 -12.93 1.92
CA THR A 86 5.89 -13.06 3.37
C THR A 86 6.26 -14.48 3.74
N ARG A 87 6.95 -14.64 4.87
CA ARG A 87 7.18 -15.95 5.47
C ARG A 87 6.11 -16.24 6.51
N ASN A 88 5.43 -17.36 6.39
CA ASN A 88 4.49 -17.80 7.40
C ASN A 88 5.21 -18.47 8.59
N ALA A 89 4.47 -18.72 9.67
CA ALA A 89 4.99 -19.35 10.88
C ALA A 89 5.52 -20.78 10.66
N TYR A 90 5.14 -21.42 9.56
CA TYR A 90 5.52 -22.78 9.17
C TYR A 90 6.67 -22.82 8.15
N GLY A 91 7.28 -21.68 7.85
CA GLY A 91 8.43 -21.57 6.94
C GLY A 91 8.07 -21.56 5.45
N GLY A 92 6.78 -21.56 5.10
CA GLY A 92 6.28 -21.41 3.73
C GLY A 92 6.18 -19.95 3.30
N ASN A 93 6.33 -19.73 1.99
CA ASN A 93 6.20 -18.40 1.39
C ASN A 93 4.76 -18.12 1.00
N ILE A 94 4.23 -16.97 1.40
CA ILE A 94 2.91 -16.47 0.97
C ILE A 94 3.16 -15.28 0.06
N TYR A 95 2.80 -15.43 -1.21
CA TYR A 95 2.83 -14.34 -2.17
C TYR A 95 1.54 -13.56 -2.10
N PHE A 96 1.64 -12.24 -2.15
CA PHE A 96 0.48 -11.37 -2.17
C PHE A 96 0.61 -10.30 -3.23
N ARG A 97 -0.55 -9.93 -3.77
CA ARG A 97 -0.73 -8.85 -4.71
C ARG A 97 -2.02 -8.13 -4.34
N LYS A 98 -1.93 -6.83 -4.07
CA LYS A 98 -3.07 -6.00 -3.71
C LYS A 98 -3.07 -4.75 -4.56
N GLU A 99 -4.23 -4.48 -5.13
CA GLU A 99 -4.44 -3.29 -5.96
C GLU A 99 -5.37 -2.33 -5.23
N TYR A 100 -5.07 -1.04 -5.38
CA TYR A 100 -5.86 0.07 -4.88
C TYR A 100 -6.19 1.03 -6.00
N ASP A 101 -7.44 1.46 -6.03
CA ASP A 101 -7.89 2.59 -6.81
C ASP A 101 -7.91 3.83 -5.91
N LEU A 102 -7.08 4.80 -6.23
CA LEU A 102 -7.11 6.14 -5.64
C LEU A 102 -7.93 7.05 -6.55
N VAL A 103 -9.13 7.40 -6.12
CA VAL A 103 -10.00 8.33 -6.84
C VAL A 103 -9.82 9.74 -6.30
N VAL A 104 -9.50 10.67 -7.18
CA VAL A 104 -9.41 12.10 -6.89
C VAL A 104 -10.58 12.82 -7.55
N VAL A 105 -11.46 13.39 -6.74
CA VAL A 105 -12.62 14.17 -7.17
C VAL A 105 -12.33 15.67 -7.10
N LYS A 106 -13.17 16.48 -7.76
CA LYS A 106 -13.09 17.94 -7.72
C LYS A 106 -13.82 18.51 -6.53
#